data_AF-A0A0W8E5Y7-F1
#
_entry.id   AF-A0A0W8E5Y7-F1
#
_cell.length_a   1.000
_cell.length_b   1.000
_cell.length_c   1.000
_cell.angle_alpha   90.00
_cell.angle_beta   90.00
_cell.angle_gamma   90.00
#
_symmetry.space_group_name_H-M   'P 1'
#
loop_
_entity.id
_entity.type
_entity.pdbx_description
1 polymer ?
#
loop_
_entity_poly.entity_id
_entity_poly.type
_entity_poly.pdbx_seq_one_letter_code
_entity_poly.pdbx_strand_id
1 'polypeptide(L)'
;MTDNRKEKERAELHRTIWNIANDLRGSVDGWDFKQYVLGMLFYRYISENLTDYINRGEQEAGNDSFDYAKLTDDEAEEARADLVQTKGFFILPSELFQNIRKKAPNDDNLNETLEKVFRNIEGSAHGSLSEDDFKGLFDDIDVNSNKLGGTVAKRNEKLVKLMNGVGDMRLGDYKDNTIDAFGDAYEFLMGMYASNAGKSGGEYYTPQEVSELLTRLSLVGKTEVNKVYDPACGSGSLLLKFAKILG
;
A
#
# COMPACT_ATOMS: atom_id res chain seq x y z
N MET A 1 17.10 -19.21 11.80
CA MET A 1 16.09 -19.71 10.83
C MET A 1 15.14 -18.60 10.37
N THR A 2 14.77 -17.66 11.24
CA THR A 2 13.93 -16.47 10.94
C THR A 2 14.55 -15.49 9.94
N ASP A 3 15.88 -15.31 9.97
CA ASP A 3 16.62 -14.38 9.10
C ASP A 3 16.47 -14.72 7.60
N ASN A 4 16.57 -16.01 7.28
CA ASN A 4 16.45 -16.54 5.91
C ASN A 4 15.02 -16.40 5.34
N ARG A 5 13.98 -16.25 6.18
CA ARG A 5 12.61 -15.99 5.71
C ARG A 5 12.43 -14.53 5.32
N LYS A 6 12.90 -13.60 6.16
CA LYS A 6 12.88 -12.15 5.90
C LYS A 6 13.62 -11.80 4.61
N GLU A 7 14.83 -12.33 4.45
CA GLU A 7 15.63 -12.10 3.24
C GLU A 7 14.93 -12.60 1.97
N LYS A 8 14.24 -13.75 2.05
CA LYS A 8 13.46 -14.28 0.92
C LYS A 8 12.25 -13.42 0.59
N GLU A 9 11.48 -12.99 1.60
CA GLU A 9 10.33 -12.09 1.43
C GLU A 9 10.78 -10.75 0.80
N ARG A 10 11.87 -10.16 1.30
CA ARG A 10 12.46 -8.93 0.76
C ARG A 10 12.99 -9.10 -0.66
N ALA A 11 13.71 -10.18 -0.94
CA ALA A 11 14.22 -10.46 -2.28
C ALA A 11 13.09 -10.70 -3.30
N GLU A 12 12.00 -11.37 -2.88
CA GLU A 12 10.81 -11.56 -3.72
C GLU A 12 10.11 -10.23 -3.99
N LEU A 13 9.94 -9.38 -2.98
CA LEU A 13 9.41 -8.03 -3.13
C LEU A 13 10.23 -7.22 -4.13
N HIS A 14 11.55 -7.14 -3.93
CA HIS A 14 12.46 -6.42 -4.81
C HIS A 14 12.39 -6.94 -6.25
N ARG A 15 12.37 -8.28 -6.43
CA ARG A 15 12.25 -8.90 -7.75
C ARG A 15 10.95 -8.52 -8.44
N THR A 16 9.82 -8.56 -7.73
CA THR A 16 8.52 -8.22 -8.30
C THR A 16 8.44 -6.75 -8.68
N ILE A 17 8.90 -5.85 -7.80
CA ILE A 17 8.98 -4.41 -8.12
C ILE A 17 9.88 -4.18 -9.34
N TRP A 18 11.04 -4.85 -9.42
CA TRP A 18 11.95 -4.74 -10.57
C TRP A 18 11.30 -5.23 -11.88
N ASN A 19 10.54 -6.32 -11.83
CA ASN A 19 9.82 -6.84 -13.00
C ASN A 19 8.77 -5.85 -13.50
N ILE A 20 7.96 -5.29 -12.59
CA ILE A 20 7.00 -4.24 -12.92
C ILE A 20 7.71 -3.01 -13.50
N ALA A 21 8.86 -2.65 -12.93
CA ALA A 21 9.67 -1.53 -13.41
C ALA A 21 10.18 -1.76 -14.83
N ASN A 22 10.54 -3.00 -15.20
CA ASN A 22 10.95 -3.32 -16.57
C ASN A 22 9.80 -3.18 -17.57
N ASP A 23 8.59 -3.59 -17.17
CA ASP A 23 7.39 -3.52 -18.03
C ASP A 23 6.90 -2.08 -18.25
N LEU A 24 7.13 -1.20 -17.27
CA LEU A 24 6.79 0.22 -17.34
C LEU A 24 7.96 1.11 -17.83
N ARG A 25 9.16 0.53 -17.98
CA ARG A 25 10.41 1.26 -18.30
C ARG A 25 10.31 1.96 -19.66
N GLY A 26 10.85 3.17 -19.73
CA GLY A 26 10.99 3.96 -20.96
C GLY A 26 9.88 4.97 -21.21
N SER A 27 8.75 4.88 -20.51
CA SER A 27 7.63 5.82 -20.63
C SER A 27 7.30 6.59 -19.35
N VAL A 28 7.72 6.05 -18.21
CA VAL A 28 7.52 6.60 -16.87
C VAL A 28 8.90 6.71 -16.23
N ASP A 29 9.23 7.87 -15.65
CA ASP A 29 10.51 8.02 -14.94
C ASP A 29 10.44 7.31 -13.57
N GLY A 30 11.59 7.10 -12.93
CA GLY A 30 11.64 6.36 -11.66
C GLY A 30 10.89 7.04 -10.51
N TRP A 31 10.69 8.37 -10.57
CA TRP A 31 9.97 9.11 -9.55
C TRP A 31 8.47 8.92 -9.67
N ASP A 32 7.92 9.07 -10.88
CA ASP A 32 6.49 8.80 -11.13
C ASP A 32 6.18 7.32 -10.87
N PHE A 33 7.07 6.42 -11.30
CA PHE A 33 6.92 4.98 -11.12
C PHE A 33 6.72 4.60 -9.63
N LYS A 34 7.46 5.27 -8.73
CA LYS A 34 7.32 5.10 -7.28
C LYS A 34 5.90 5.39 -6.83
N GLN A 35 5.28 6.47 -7.30
CA GLN A 35 3.91 6.85 -6.90
C GLN A 35 2.91 5.78 -7.31
N TYR A 36 3.00 5.27 -8.55
CA TYR A 36 2.12 4.20 -9.03
C TYR A 36 2.27 2.90 -8.23
N VAL A 37 3.50 2.45 -7.97
CA VAL A 37 3.74 1.20 -7.23
C VAL A 37 3.29 1.31 -5.79
N LEU A 38 3.71 2.35 -5.07
CA LEU A 38 3.34 2.53 -3.65
C LEU A 38 1.85 2.74 -3.49
N GLY A 39 1.24 3.52 -4.38
CA GLY A 39 -0.19 3.75 -4.39
C GLY A 39 -1.03 2.49 -4.60
N MET A 40 -0.66 1.68 -5.59
CA MET A 40 -1.33 0.39 -5.83
C MET A 40 -1.08 -0.61 -4.70
N LEU A 41 0.12 -0.62 -4.13
CA LEU A 41 0.45 -1.44 -2.96
C LEU A 41 -0.40 -1.03 -1.75
N PHE A 42 -0.55 0.27 -1.54
CA PHE A 42 -1.38 0.81 -0.47
C PHE A 42 -2.85 0.48 -0.66
N TYR A 43 -3.39 0.67 -1.88
CA TYR A 43 -4.75 0.29 -2.22
C TYR A 43 -5.01 -1.21 -1.99
N ARG A 44 -4.08 -2.09 -2.40
CA ARG A 44 -4.14 -3.51 -2.08
C ARG A 44 -4.20 -3.75 -0.58
N TYR A 45 -3.31 -3.12 0.19
CA TYR A 45 -3.22 -3.30 1.64
C TYR A 45 -4.51 -2.92 2.36
N ILE A 46 -5.06 -1.73 2.11
CA ILE A 46 -6.29 -1.29 2.77
C ILE A 46 -7.49 -2.15 2.38
N SER A 47 -7.51 -2.64 1.13
CA SER A 47 -8.57 -3.53 0.64
C SER A 47 -8.51 -4.91 1.31
N GLU A 48 -7.33 -5.52 1.42
CA GLU A 48 -7.13 -6.78 2.12
C GLU A 48 -7.40 -6.61 3.63
N ASN A 49 -6.87 -5.55 4.26
CA ASN A 49 -7.06 -5.30 5.69
C ASN A 49 -8.54 -5.14 6.08
N LEU A 50 -9.32 -4.41 5.27
CA LEU A 50 -10.76 -4.24 5.50
C LEU A 50 -11.49 -5.58 5.34
N THR A 51 -11.21 -6.30 4.25
CA THR A 51 -11.83 -7.61 3.97
C THR A 51 -11.55 -8.61 5.08
N ASP A 52 -10.30 -8.73 5.51
CA ASP A 52 -9.87 -9.66 6.56
C ASP A 52 -10.38 -9.27 7.94
N TYR A 53 -10.60 -7.97 8.17
CA TYR A 53 -11.23 -7.50 9.39
C TYR A 53 -12.69 -7.94 9.47
N ILE A 54 -13.47 -7.69 8.42
CA ILE A 54 -14.90 -8.03 8.37
C ILE A 54 -15.07 -9.54 8.39
N ASN A 55 -14.36 -10.27 7.52
CA ASN A 55 -14.47 -11.72 7.43
C ASN A 55 -14.13 -12.41 8.76
N ARG A 56 -13.09 -11.95 9.47
CA ARG A 56 -12.75 -12.50 10.79
C ARG A 56 -13.85 -12.21 11.82
N GLY A 57 -14.41 -11.00 11.83
CA GLY A 57 -15.51 -10.67 12.75
C GLY A 57 -16.75 -11.56 12.53
N GLU A 58 -17.10 -11.80 11.28
CA GLU A 58 -18.22 -12.69 10.90
C GLU A 58 -17.93 -14.15 11.24
N GLN A 59 -16.71 -14.63 11.01
CA GLN A 59 -16.27 -15.98 11.41
C GLN A 59 -16.33 -16.17 12.93
N GLU A 60 -15.85 -15.18 13.71
CA GLU A 60 -15.94 -15.19 15.17
C GLU A 60 -17.39 -15.17 15.67
N ALA A 61 -18.32 -14.61 14.89
CA ALA A 61 -19.77 -14.65 15.14
C ALA A 61 -20.44 -15.96 14.68
N GLY A 62 -19.70 -16.89 14.07
CA GLY A 62 -20.18 -18.21 13.63
C GLY A 62 -20.54 -18.31 12.14
N ASN A 63 -20.28 -17.26 11.35
CA ASN A 63 -20.53 -17.25 9.91
C ASN A 63 -19.26 -17.65 9.12
N ASP A 64 -18.81 -18.90 9.28
CA ASP A 64 -17.53 -19.40 8.74
C ASP A 64 -17.37 -19.25 7.21
N SER A 65 -18.47 -19.24 6.46
CA SER A 65 -18.47 -19.12 5.00
C SER A 65 -18.62 -17.69 4.49
N PHE A 66 -18.70 -16.70 5.37
CA PHE A 66 -18.85 -15.30 4.99
C PHE A 66 -17.63 -14.79 4.21
N ASP A 67 -17.88 -14.00 3.18
CA ASP A 67 -16.84 -13.37 2.37
C ASP A 67 -17.33 -12.01 1.88
N TYR A 68 -16.83 -10.94 2.52
CA TYR A 68 -17.14 -9.55 2.20
C TYR A 68 -16.95 -9.24 0.72
N ALA A 69 -15.95 -9.86 0.07
CA ALA A 69 -15.66 -9.62 -1.34
C ALA A 69 -16.73 -10.18 -2.30
N LYS A 70 -17.65 -11.00 -1.81
CA LYS A 70 -18.76 -11.58 -2.59
C LYS A 70 -20.10 -10.89 -2.35
N LEU A 71 -20.18 -9.97 -1.39
CA LEU A 71 -21.40 -9.19 -1.16
C LEU A 71 -21.68 -8.24 -2.32
N THR A 72 -22.94 -7.85 -2.43
CA THR A 72 -23.32 -6.71 -3.28
C THR A 72 -22.96 -5.39 -2.60
N ASP A 73 -22.77 -4.35 -3.40
CA ASP A 73 -22.47 -3.01 -2.87
C ASP A 73 -23.60 -2.48 -1.98
N ASP A 74 -24.85 -2.76 -2.34
CA ASP A 74 -26.02 -2.34 -1.57
C ASP A 74 -26.06 -2.99 -0.17
N GLU A 75 -25.72 -4.27 -0.06
CA GLU A 75 -25.62 -4.97 1.24
C GLU A 75 -24.47 -4.44 2.09
N ALA A 76 -23.33 -4.14 1.47
CA ALA A 76 -22.15 -3.65 2.19
C ALA A 76 -22.33 -2.21 2.72
N GLU A 77 -23.17 -1.40 2.07
CA GLU A 77 -23.43 -0.02 2.45
C GLU A 77 -23.99 0.12 3.87
N GLU A 78 -24.71 -0.90 4.37
CA GLU A 78 -25.22 -0.95 5.74
C GLU A 78 -24.10 -0.88 6.80
N ALA A 79 -22.91 -1.40 6.46
CA ALA A 79 -21.74 -1.40 7.34
C ALA A 79 -20.88 -0.14 7.25
N ARG A 80 -21.14 0.78 6.30
CA ARG A 80 -20.27 1.94 6.05
C ARG A 80 -20.03 2.77 7.31
N ALA A 81 -21.08 3.15 8.02
CA ALA A 81 -20.96 4.05 9.16
C ALA A 81 -20.08 3.47 10.28
N ASP A 82 -20.28 2.19 10.61
CA ASP A 82 -19.51 1.48 11.63
C ASP A 82 -18.05 1.27 11.21
N LEU A 83 -17.82 0.92 9.94
CA LEU A 83 -16.48 0.72 9.41
C LEU A 83 -15.70 2.03 9.29
N VAL A 84 -16.32 3.13 8.88
CA VAL A 84 -15.66 4.45 8.90
C VAL A 84 -15.34 4.85 10.34
N GLN A 85 -16.22 4.59 11.30
CA GLN A 85 -15.93 4.88 12.71
C GLN A 85 -14.78 4.02 13.26
N THR A 86 -14.69 2.75 12.87
CA THR A 86 -13.74 1.78 13.44
C THR A 86 -12.40 1.74 12.70
N LYS A 87 -12.42 1.91 11.38
CA LYS A 87 -11.26 1.82 10.48
C LYS A 87 -10.84 3.14 9.86
N GLY A 88 -11.70 4.14 9.89
CA GLY A 88 -11.44 5.46 9.32
C GLY A 88 -11.75 5.58 7.82
N PHE A 89 -12.12 4.49 7.15
CA PHE A 89 -12.45 4.46 5.73
C PHE A 89 -13.37 3.29 5.41
N PHE A 90 -13.91 3.28 4.19
CA PHE A 90 -14.75 2.19 3.69
C PHE A 90 -14.50 1.96 2.20
N ILE A 91 -14.54 0.69 1.79
CA ILE A 91 -14.36 0.26 0.40
C ILE A 91 -15.50 -0.70 0.06
N LEU A 92 -16.22 -0.43 -1.02
CA LEU A 92 -17.29 -1.30 -1.49
C LEU A 92 -16.71 -2.62 -2.03
N PRO A 93 -17.46 -3.74 -1.94
CA PRO A 93 -17.05 -5.01 -2.53
C PRO A 93 -16.63 -4.88 -3.99
N SER A 94 -17.37 -4.14 -4.82
CA SER A 94 -17.03 -3.95 -6.23
C SER A 94 -15.71 -3.19 -6.45
N GLU A 95 -15.28 -2.42 -5.46
CA GLU A 95 -14.09 -1.56 -5.43
C GLU A 95 -12.91 -2.19 -4.68
N LEU A 96 -13.04 -3.43 -4.18
CA LEU A 96 -11.92 -4.14 -3.57
C LEU A 96 -10.85 -4.46 -4.61
N PHE A 97 -9.58 -4.39 -4.22
CA PHE A 97 -8.43 -4.63 -5.09
C PHE A 97 -8.55 -5.95 -5.85
N GLN A 98 -8.92 -7.04 -5.16
CA GLN A 98 -9.11 -8.35 -5.78
C GLN A 98 -10.20 -8.36 -6.86
N ASN A 99 -11.28 -7.60 -6.65
CA ASN A 99 -12.44 -7.56 -7.53
C ASN A 99 -12.17 -6.65 -8.75
N ILE A 100 -11.52 -5.51 -8.55
CA ILE A 100 -11.03 -4.68 -9.66
C ILE A 100 -9.99 -5.45 -10.45
N ARG A 101 -8.98 -6.06 -9.81
CA ARG A 101 -7.93 -6.84 -10.49
C ARG A 101 -8.52 -7.95 -11.37
N LYS A 102 -9.55 -8.64 -10.90
CA LYS A 102 -10.25 -9.69 -11.68
C LYS A 102 -10.93 -9.15 -12.94
N LYS A 103 -11.49 -7.94 -12.87
CA LYS A 103 -12.19 -7.29 -13.99
C LYS A 103 -11.25 -6.52 -14.92
N ALA A 104 -10.12 -6.05 -14.40
CA ALA A 104 -9.18 -5.13 -15.05
C ALA A 104 -8.78 -5.52 -16.49
N PRO A 105 -8.50 -6.80 -16.84
CA PRO A 105 -8.16 -7.16 -18.21
C PRO A 105 -9.27 -6.94 -19.25
N ASN A 106 -10.52 -6.83 -18.79
CA ASN A 106 -11.71 -6.65 -19.64
C ASN A 106 -12.37 -5.28 -19.41
N ASP A 107 -11.73 -4.37 -18.68
CA ASP A 107 -12.23 -3.03 -18.44
C ASP A 107 -11.54 -2.03 -19.38
N ASP A 108 -12.23 -1.66 -20.45
CA ASP A 108 -11.74 -0.70 -21.44
C ASP A 108 -11.50 0.70 -20.85
N ASN A 109 -12.06 1.01 -19.67
CA ASN A 109 -11.94 2.28 -18.98
C ASN A 109 -11.35 2.12 -17.56
N LEU A 110 -10.47 1.14 -17.36
CA LEU A 110 -9.84 0.83 -16.07
C LEU A 110 -9.24 2.07 -15.36
N ASN A 111 -8.63 2.99 -16.11
CA ASN A 111 -8.15 4.28 -15.59
C ASN A 111 -9.26 5.07 -14.87
N GLU A 112 -10.44 5.22 -15.47
CA GLU A 112 -11.57 5.94 -14.86
C GLU A 112 -12.16 5.15 -13.69
N THR A 113 -12.20 3.82 -13.81
CA THR A 113 -12.61 2.94 -12.71
C THR A 113 -11.71 3.14 -11.49
N LEU A 114 -10.39 3.13 -11.66
CA LEU A 114 -9.42 3.33 -10.58
C LEU A 114 -9.49 4.74 -9.99
N GLU A 115 -9.61 5.77 -10.83
CA GLU A 115 -9.79 7.16 -10.39
C GLU A 115 -11.04 7.30 -9.51
N LYS A 116 -12.15 6.67 -9.92
CA LYS A 116 -13.38 6.64 -9.12
C LYS A 116 -13.18 5.91 -7.80
N VAL A 117 -12.53 4.75 -7.80
CA VAL A 117 -12.23 3.97 -6.59
C VAL A 117 -11.41 4.80 -5.61
N PHE A 118 -10.32 5.42 -6.06
CA PHE A 118 -9.46 6.25 -5.19
C PHE A 118 -10.25 7.41 -4.57
N ARG A 119 -11.00 8.15 -5.38
CA ARG A 119 -11.86 9.22 -4.87
C ARG A 119 -12.92 8.72 -3.87
N ASN A 120 -13.49 7.53 -4.10
CA ASN A 120 -14.51 6.96 -3.22
C ASN A 120 -13.91 6.53 -1.87
N ILE A 121 -12.69 6.00 -1.87
CA ILE A 121 -11.95 5.67 -0.65
C ILE A 121 -11.67 6.95 0.16
N GLU A 122 -11.13 8.00 -0.47
CA GLU A 122 -10.87 9.28 0.21
C GLU A 122 -12.18 9.91 0.71
N GLY A 123 -13.21 9.91 -0.13
CA GLY A 123 -14.53 10.44 0.19
C GLY A 123 -15.26 9.66 1.30
N SER A 124 -14.91 8.40 1.53
CA SER A 124 -15.51 7.59 2.60
C SER A 124 -15.19 8.12 4.00
N ALA A 125 -14.06 8.80 4.16
CA ALA A 125 -13.61 9.38 5.42
C ALA A 125 -14.13 10.81 5.63
N HIS A 126 -14.80 11.42 4.65
CA HIS A 126 -15.21 12.82 4.70
C HIS A 126 -16.19 13.09 5.86
N GLY A 127 -15.90 14.11 6.68
CA GLY A 127 -16.66 14.46 7.87
C GLY A 127 -16.42 13.54 9.07
N SER A 128 -15.51 12.58 8.97
CA SER A 128 -15.11 11.69 10.07
C SER A 128 -13.80 12.15 10.75
N LEU A 129 -13.42 11.51 11.85
CA LEU A 129 -12.18 11.82 12.57
C LEU A 129 -10.90 11.50 11.77
N SER A 130 -10.99 10.65 10.75
CA SER A 130 -9.89 10.22 9.90
C SER A 130 -9.85 10.95 8.56
N GLU A 131 -10.66 11.99 8.35
CA GLU A 131 -10.67 12.74 7.08
C GLU A 131 -9.26 13.21 6.71
N ASP A 132 -8.54 13.80 7.65
CA ASP A 132 -7.19 14.33 7.43
C ASP A 132 -6.14 13.24 7.13
N ASP A 133 -6.40 11.99 7.53
CA ASP A 133 -5.51 10.86 7.28
C ASP A 133 -5.67 10.30 5.84
N PHE A 134 -6.86 10.44 5.25
CA PHE A 134 -7.19 9.87 3.94
C PHE A 134 -7.29 10.91 2.82
N LYS A 135 -7.47 12.18 3.14
CA LYS A 135 -7.60 13.25 2.16
C LYS A 135 -6.30 13.43 1.36
N GLY A 136 -6.40 13.31 0.04
CA GLY A 136 -5.28 13.50 -0.89
C GLY A 136 -4.25 12.36 -0.87
N LEU A 137 -4.62 11.21 -0.31
CA LEU A 137 -3.75 10.04 -0.19
C LEU A 137 -3.37 9.44 -1.55
N PHE A 138 -4.23 9.61 -2.56
CA PHE A 138 -4.03 9.14 -3.92
C PHE A 138 -3.83 10.26 -4.95
N ASP A 139 -3.74 11.53 -4.52
CA ASP A 139 -3.56 12.71 -5.40
C ASP A 139 -2.33 12.61 -6.32
N ASP A 140 -1.29 11.93 -5.84
CA ASP A 140 -0.03 11.71 -6.55
C ASP A 140 -0.12 10.63 -7.65
N ILE A 141 -1.23 9.91 -7.76
CA ILE A 141 -1.42 8.81 -8.73
C ILE A 141 -2.30 9.26 -9.89
N ASP A 142 -1.67 9.79 -10.93
CA ASP A 142 -2.38 10.15 -12.17
C ASP A 142 -2.58 8.92 -13.09
N VAL A 143 -3.66 8.16 -12.88
CA VAL A 143 -4.04 7.03 -13.75
C VAL A 143 -4.41 7.45 -15.19
N ASN A 144 -4.58 8.75 -15.43
CA ASN A 144 -4.86 9.34 -16.74
C ASN A 144 -3.61 9.92 -17.41
N SER A 145 -2.43 9.75 -16.81
CA SER A 145 -1.20 10.35 -17.30
C SER A 145 -0.81 9.88 -18.70
N ASN A 146 -0.34 10.82 -19.54
CA ASN A 146 0.26 10.49 -20.83
C ASN A 146 1.55 9.66 -20.69
N LYS A 147 2.17 9.63 -19.50
CA LYS A 147 3.31 8.78 -19.18
C LYS A 147 2.92 7.29 -19.15
N LEU A 148 1.70 6.97 -18.73
CA LEU A 148 1.13 5.62 -18.84
C LEU A 148 0.80 5.26 -20.30
N GLY A 149 0.59 6.24 -21.17
CA GLY A 149 0.46 6.04 -22.60
C GLY A 149 -0.39 7.12 -23.25
N GLY A 150 -0.17 7.38 -24.55
CA GLY A 150 -0.89 8.41 -25.29
C GLY A 150 -2.36 8.07 -25.62
N THR A 151 -2.85 6.90 -25.25
CA THR A 151 -4.22 6.43 -25.52
C THR A 151 -4.74 5.67 -24.31
N VAL A 152 -6.04 5.74 -24.03
CA VAL A 152 -6.71 5.02 -22.92
C VAL A 152 -6.33 3.53 -22.90
N ALA A 153 -6.41 2.84 -24.04
CA ALA A 153 -6.05 1.43 -24.15
C ALA A 153 -4.60 1.11 -23.67
N LYS A 154 -3.62 1.94 -24.06
CA LYS A 154 -2.22 1.77 -23.63
C LYS A 154 -2.02 2.07 -22.14
N ARG A 155 -2.76 3.05 -21.60
CA ARG A 155 -2.74 3.33 -20.16
C ARG A 155 -3.28 2.13 -19.39
N ASN A 156 -4.42 1.60 -19.84
CA ASN A 156 -5.08 0.46 -19.22
C ASN A 156 -4.23 -0.81 -19.32
N GLU A 157 -3.54 -1.05 -20.45
CA GLU A 157 -2.56 -2.15 -20.55
C GLU A 157 -1.49 -2.08 -19.44
N LYS A 158 -0.95 -0.88 -19.17
CA LYS A 158 0.05 -0.69 -18.11
C LYS A 158 -0.54 -0.79 -16.71
N LEU A 159 -1.73 -0.25 -16.49
CA LEU A 159 -2.44 -0.35 -15.21
C LEU A 159 -2.76 -1.82 -14.88
N VAL A 160 -3.19 -2.62 -15.86
CA VAL A 160 -3.37 -4.07 -15.69
C VAL A 160 -2.07 -4.75 -15.30
N LYS A 161 -0.95 -4.45 -15.97
CA LYS A 161 0.37 -5.00 -15.60
C LYS A 161 0.78 -4.62 -14.18
N LEU A 162 0.58 -3.36 -13.81
CA LEU A 162 0.87 -2.85 -12.48
C LEU A 162 0.02 -3.56 -11.40
N MET A 163 -1.30 -3.64 -11.61
CA MET A 163 -2.21 -4.34 -10.69
C MET A 163 -1.87 -5.82 -10.55
N ASN A 164 -1.54 -6.50 -11.65
CA ASN A 164 -1.14 -7.90 -11.61
C ASN A 164 0.18 -8.07 -10.88
N GLY A 165 1.19 -7.26 -11.20
CA GLY A 165 2.47 -7.31 -10.52
C GLY A 165 2.34 -7.08 -9.01
N VAL A 166 1.58 -6.07 -8.59
CA VAL A 166 1.31 -5.81 -7.17
C VAL A 166 0.51 -6.96 -6.54
N GLY A 167 -0.50 -7.48 -7.23
CA GLY A 167 -1.34 -8.56 -6.74
C GLY A 167 -0.63 -9.92 -6.65
N ASP A 168 0.42 -10.14 -7.44
CA ASP A 168 1.22 -11.37 -7.42
C ASP A 168 2.32 -11.34 -6.34
N MET A 169 2.55 -10.19 -5.70
CA MET A 169 3.49 -10.09 -4.58
C MET A 169 3.04 -10.99 -3.42
N ARG A 170 3.92 -11.87 -2.95
CA ARG A 170 3.68 -12.71 -1.78
C ARG A 170 3.99 -11.94 -0.51
N LEU A 171 3.10 -11.02 -0.19
CA LEU A 171 3.22 -10.15 0.98
C LEU A 171 2.68 -10.80 2.26
N GLY A 172 2.44 -12.12 2.30
CA GLY A 172 1.90 -12.78 3.50
C GLY A 172 0.62 -12.14 4.04
N ASP A 173 0.29 -12.43 5.29
CA ASP A 173 -0.69 -11.65 6.05
C ASP A 173 0.05 -10.45 6.65
N TYR A 174 -0.37 -9.22 6.35
CA TYR A 174 0.39 -8.02 6.76
C TYR A 174 0.54 -7.89 8.28
N LYS A 175 -0.31 -8.56 9.06
CA LYS A 175 -0.20 -8.65 10.53
C LYS A 175 0.94 -9.57 10.99
N ASP A 176 1.25 -10.61 10.20
CA ASP A 176 2.27 -11.61 10.49
C ASP A 176 3.58 -11.39 9.72
N ASN A 177 3.62 -10.36 8.86
CA ASN A 177 4.80 -10.05 8.07
C ASN A 177 5.99 -9.70 8.96
N THR A 178 7.08 -10.42 8.70
CA THR A 178 8.32 -10.23 9.45
C THR A 178 9.09 -8.97 8.98
N ILE A 179 8.79 -8.51 7.77
CA ILE A 179 9.34 -7.31 7.11
C ILE A 179 8.33 -6.16 7.06
N ASP A 180 8.83 -4.92 7.05
CA ASP A 180 8.01 -3.74 6.75
C ASP A 180 7.93 -3.63 5.22
N ALA A 181 6.94 -4.28 4.61
CA ALA A 181 6.81 -4.36 3.15
C ALA A 181 6.74 -2.98 2.48
N PHE A 182 6.12 -1.99 3.14
CA PHE A 182 6.02 -0.63 2.62
C PHE A 182 7.37 0.10 2.72
N GLY A 183 8.03 0.03 3.86
CA GLY A 183 9.37 0.59 4.05
C GLY A 183 10.39 -0.03 3.10
N ASP A 184 10.39 -1.36 2.96
CA ASP A 184 11.30 -2.08 2.04
C ASP A 184 11.00 -1.75 0.57
N ALA A 185 9.73 -1.69 0.18
CA ALA A 185 9.34 -1.28 -1.18
C ALA A 185 9.76 0.16 -1.46
N TYR A 186 9.54 1.08 -0.51
CA TYR A 186 9.94 2.48 -0.61
C TYR A 186 11.45 2.62 -0.76
N GLU A 187 12.24 1.98 0.11
CA GLU A 187 13.70 1.99 0.05
C GLU A 187 14.19 1.47 -1.31
N PHE A 188 13.65 0.32 -1.75
CA PHE A 188 14.05 -0.28 -3.02
C PHE A 188 13.71 0.63 -4.21
N LEU A 189 12.51 1.19 -4.26
CA LEU A 189 12.08 2.14 -5.29
C LEU A 189 12.97 3.40 -5.31
N MET A 190 13.32 3.94 -4.15
CA MET A 190 14.22 5.10 -4.04
C MET A 190 15.65 4.77 -4.47
N GLY A 191 16.17 3.58 -4.14
CA GLY A 191 17.47 3.10 -4.61
C GLY A 191 17.51 2.89 -6.12
N MET A 192 16.44 2.33 -6.71
CA MET A 192 16.28 2.23 -8.16
C MET A 192 16.23 3.61 -8.84
N TYR A 193 15.62 4.61 -8.20
CA TYR A 193 15.61 5.97 -8.73
C TYR A 193 17.00 6.61 -8.68
N ALA A 194 17.70 6.52 -7.54
CA ALA A 194 19.05 7.09 -7.38
C ALA A 194 20.04 6.54 -8.42
N SER A 195 20.00 5.23 -8.66
CA SER A 195 20.86 4.57 -9.64
C SER A 195 20.56 4.95 -11.10
N ASN A 196 19.29 5.26 -11.42
CA ASN A 196 18.88 5.67 -12.77
C ASN A 196 19.00 7.19 -13.03
N ALA A 197 18.80 8.03 -12.01
CA ALA A 197 18.68 9.48 -12.16
C ALA A 197 19.99 10.25 -11.93
N GLY A 198 21.06 9.59 -11.46
CA GLY A 198 22.33 10.26 -11.12
C GLY A 198 22.21 11.30 -9.99
N LYS A 199 21.11 11.29 -9.24
CA LYS A 199 20.81 12.16 -8.10
C LYS A 199 20.92 11.35 -6.80
N SER A 200 21.38 11.97 -5.71
CA SER A 200 21.47 11.31 -4.40
C SER A 200 20.07 11.00 -3.86
N GLY A 201 19.66 9.73 -3.92
CA GLY A 201 18.43 9.26 -3.25
C GLY A 201 18.61 8.96 -1.76
N GLY A 202 19.82 9.14 -1.22
CA GLY A 202 20.18 8.80 0.16
C GLY A 202 19.65 9.77 1.23
N GLU A 203 19.03 10.89 0.84
CA GLU A 203 18.53 11.92 1.77
C GLU A 203 17.11 11.63 2.29
N TYR A 204 16.43 10.57 1.82
CA TYR A 204 14.99 10.37 2.04
C TYR A 204 14.63 9.16 2.92
N TYR A 205 15.58 8.28 3.24
CA TYR A 205 15.34 7.05 3.99
C TYR A 205 16.51 6.70 4.92
N THR A 206 16.19 6.23 6.13
CA THR A 206 17.18 5.72 7.08
C THR A 206 17.21 4.19 7.01
N PRO A 207 18.35 3.54 6.68
CA PRO A 207 18.47 2.08 6.63
C PRO A 207 17.95 1.38 7.88
N GLN A 208 17.30 0.22 7.73
CA GLN A 208 16.66 -0.51 8.84
C GLN A 208 17.59 -0.78 10.02
N GLU A 209 18.85 -1.13 9.76
CA GLU A 209 19.86 -1.42 10.77
C GLU A 209 20.27 -0.14 11.52
N VAL A 210 20.34 0.98 10.81
CA VAL A 210 20.61 2.30 11.40
C VAL A 210 19.41 2.75 12.24
N SER A 211 18.18 2.59 11.72
CA SER A 211 16.96 2.88 12.47
C SER A 211 16.87 2.05 13.74
N GLU A 212 17.15 0.74 13.67
CA GLU A 212 17.17 -0.12 14.84
C GLU A 212 18.18 0.33 15.89
N LEU A 213 19.41 0.64 15.45
CA LEU A 213 20.45 1.12 16.34
C LEU A 213 20.05 2.42 17.04
N LEU A 214 19.58 3.42 16.28
CA LEU A 214 19.15 4.71 16.81
C LEU A 214 17.99 4.57 17.80
N THR A 215 16.99 3.75 17.47
CA THR A 215 15.88 3.46 18.38
C THR A 215 16.39 2.81 19.66
N ARG A 216 17.21 1.75 19.58
CA ARG A 216 17.77 1.08 20.78
C ARG A 216 18.59 2.03 21.65
N LEU A 217 19.40 2.91 21.05
CA LEU A 217 20.17 3.91 21.79
C LEU A 217 19.26 4.91 22.52
N SER A 218 18.16 5.33 21.89
CA SER A 218 17.21 6.27 22.53
C SER A 218 16.38 5.65 23.67
N LEU A 219 16.31 4.31 23.71
CA LEU A 219 15.55 3.51 24.68
C LEU A 219 16.41 2.95 25.81
N VAL A 220 17.71 3.28 25.89
CA VAL A 220 18.58 2.79 26.98
C VAL A 220 17.97 3.17 28.34
N GLY A 221 17.70 2.14 29.16
CA GLY A 221 17.10 2.31 30.49
C GLY A 221 15.60 2.60 30.49
N LYS A 222 14.92 2.51 29.34
CA LYS A 222 13.48 2.75 29.21
C LYS A 222 12.77 1.49 28.71
N THR A 223 11.65 1.18 29.34
CA THR A 223 10.74 0.11 28.90
C THR A 223 9.48 0.67 28.22
N GLU A 224 9.26 1.98 28.31
CA GLU A 224 8.16 2.69 27.67
C GLU A 224 8.58 4.11 27.29
N VAL A 225 7.92 4.67 26.27
CA VAL A 225 8.04 6.10 25.89
C VAL A 225 6.65 6.64 25.56
N ASN A 226 6.37 7.88 25.97
CA ASN A 226 5.09 8.53 25.68
C ASN A 226 5.06 9.14 24.27
N LYS A 227 6.16 9.80 23.87
CA LYS A 227 6.26 10.48 22.57
C LYS A 227 7.64 10.28 21.96
N VAL A 228 7.66 10.08 20.65
CA VAL A 228 8.86 10.06 19.82
C VAL A 228 8.70 11.18 18.80
N TYR A 229 9.76 11.96 18.58
CA TYR A 229 9.73 13.09 17.65
C TYR A 229 10.92 13.00 16.71
N ASP A 230 10.62 13.07 15.41
CA ASP A 230 11.60 13.18 14.34
C ASP A 230 11.19 14.36 13.44
N PRO A 231 11.95 15.49 13.47
CA PRO A 231 11.61 16.70 12.73
C PRO A 231 11.78 16.56 11.21
N ALA A 232 12.41 15.46 10.73
CA ALA A 232 12.71 15.23 9.32
C ALA A 232 12.49 13.75 8.96
N CYS A 233 11.34 13.20 9.40
CA CYS A 233 11.09 11.74 9.41
C CYS A 233 11.02 11.08 8.02
N GLY A 234 10.87 11.85 6.94
CA GLY A 234 10.79 11.33 5.58
C GLY A 234 9.71 10.26 5.45
N SER A 235 10.10 9.03 5.17
CA SER A 235 9.22 7.85 5.09
C SER A 235 8.59 7.41 6.42
N GLY A 236 9.04 7.94 7.56
CA GLY A 236 8.55 7.55 8.89
C GLY A 236 9.06 6.21 9.41
N SER A 237 9.86 5.46 8.64
CA SER A 237 10.34 4.12 8.99
C SER A 237 11.13 4.07 10.31
N LEU A 238 11.87 5.14 10.64
CA LEU A 238 12.56 5.26 11.94
C LEU A 238 11.56 5.31 13.10
N LEU A 239 10.47 6.08 12.97
CA LEU A 239 9.45 6.21 14.00
C LEU A 239 8.70 4.89 14.22
N LEU A 240 8.36 4.18 13.14
CA LEU A 240 7.70 2.88 13.20
C LEU A 240 8.54 1.81 13.93
N LYS A 241 9.87 1.97 13.96
CA LYS A 241 10.78 1.07 14.67
C LYS A 241 10.58 1.10 16.18
N PHE A 242 10.11 2.21 16.74
CA PHE A 242 9.79 2.31 18.18
C PHE A 242 8.63 1.40 18.56
N ALA A 243 7.53 1.42 17.79
CA ALA A 243 6.40 0.50 17.99
C ALA A 243 6.83 -0.96 17.87
N LYS A 244 7.68 -1.29 16.89
CA LYS A 244 8.18 -2.67 16.72
C LYS A 244 9.04 -3.17 17.89
N ILE A 245 9.77 -2.28 18.58
CA ILE A 245 10.69 -2.65 19.67
C ILE A 245 9.99 -2.63 21.03
N LEU A 246 9.09 -1.69 21.25
CA LEU A 246 8.39 -1.51 22.54
C LEU A 246 7.09 -2.33 22.64
N GLY A 247 6.51 -2.73 21.51
CA GLY A 247 5.16 -3.29 21.44
C GLY A 247 4.10 -2.19 21.36
#